data_AF-A0A315DTU0-F1
#
_entry.id   AF-A0A315DTU0-F1
#
_cell.length_a   1.000
_cell.length_b   1.000
_cell.length_c   1.000
_cell.angle_alpha   90.00
_cell.angle_beta   90.00
_cell.angle_gamma   90.00
#
_symmetry.space_group_name_H-M   'P 1'
#
loop_
_entity.id
_entity.type
_entity.pdbx_description
1 polymer ?
#
loop_
_entity_poly.entity_id
_entity_poly.type
_entity_poly.pdbx_seq_one_letter_code
_entity_poly.pdbx_strand_id
1 'polypeptide(L)'
;MPAIYLDVLDLAAFTVDNRASTDFRRYLLSYFVHKTAQKEDQLGQVVERYEMAIRLFPEKRGVARRRLSLKVPQAVSDDLRLLCESSHLNTSNVIKSVVFDIQSQIIESPKQPLLRELRSFAAVLG
;
A
#
# COMPACT_ATOMS: atom_id res chain seq x y z
N MET A 1 8.16 7.17 -8.38
CA MET A 1 6.90 6.48 -8.67
C MET A 1 5.93 7.49 -9.28
N PRO A 2 5.00 7.10 -10.17
CA PRO A 2 3.91 7.97 -10.61
C PRO A 2 3.13 8.56 -9.43
N ALA A 3 2.71 9.81 -9.55
CA ALA A 3 2.01 10.52 -8.48
C ALA A 3 0.68 9.85 -8.08
N ILE A 4 0.02 9.20 -9.04
CA ILE A 4 -1.27 8.51 -8.82
C ILE A 4 -1.23 7.46 -7.71
N TYR A 5 -0.11 6.76 -7.52
CA TYR A 5 0.01 5.80 -6.41
C TYR A 5 -0.02 6.49 -5.04
N LEU A 6 0.46 7.73 -4.94
CA LEU A 6 0.28 8.53 -3.73
C LEU A 6 -1.17 8.99 -3.62
N ASP A 7 -1.76 9.48 -4.70
CA ASP A 7 -3.16 9.95 -4.68
C ASP A 7 -4.13 8.83 -4.26
N VAL A 8 -3.86 7.57 -4.66
CA VAL A 8 -4.58 6.38 -4.19
C VAL A 8 -4.39 6.14 -2.69
N LEU A 9 -3.17 6.25 -2.17
CA LEU A 9 -2.92 6.14 -0.72
C LEU A 9 -3.63 7.24 0.06
N ASP A 10 -3.68 8.45 -0.48
CA ASP A 10 -4.36 9.61 0.13
C ASP A 10 -5.86 9.38 0.18
N LEU A 11 -6.43 8.93 -0.94
CA LEU A 11 -7.84 8.59 -1.03
C LEU A 11 -8.20 7.43 -0.08
N ALA A 12 -7.35 6.40 0.00
CA ALA A 12 -7.54 5.29 0.93
C ALA A 12 -7.51 5.76 2.40
N ALA A 13 -6.54 6.61 2.77
CA ALA A 13 -6.45 7.19 4.10
C ALA A 13 -7.72 8.00 4.43
N PHE A 14 -8.15 8.87 3.50
CA PHE A 14 -9.38 9.65 3.64
C PHE A 14 -10.65 8.78 3.75
N THR A 15 -10.68 7.64 3.05
CA THR A 15 -11.80 6.69 3.08
C THR A 15 -11.91 5.97 4.43
N VAL A 16 -10.77 5.67 5.05
CA VAL A 16 -10.72 5.13 6.41
C VAL A 16 -11.23 6.18 7.39
N ASP A 17 -10.62 7.36 7.39
CA ASP A 17 -11.00 8.49 8.25
C ASP A 17 -10.65 9.82 7.55
N ASN A 18 -11.65 10.69 7.40
CA ASN A 18 -11.49 11.99 6.73
C ASN A 18 -10.69 13.02 7.57
N ARG A 19 -10.43 12.72 8.85
CA ARG A 19 -9.56 13.49 9.74
C ARG A 19 -8.16 12.89 9.86
N ALA A 20 -7.92 11.72 9.26
CA ALA A 20 -6.62 11.07 9.35
C ALA A 20 -5.52 11.98 8.80
N SER A 21 -4.46 12.14 9.58
CA SER A 21 -3.30 12.93 9.18
C SER A 21 -2.63 12.32 7.96
N THR A 22 -1.81 13.13 7.29
CA THR A 22 -0.94 12.65 6.21
C THR A 22 0.01 11.53 6.64
N ASP A 23 0.27 11.43 7.95
CA ASP A 23 1.12 10.39 8.54
C ASP A 23 0.41 9.05 8.61
N PHE A 24 -0.93 9.03 8.58
CA PHE A 24 -1.70 7.79 8.52
C PHE A 24 -1.41 6.96 7.28
N ARG A 25 -1.02 7.61 6.17
CA ARG A 25 -0.55 6.93 4.94
C ARG A 25 0.58 5.95 5.22
N ARG A 26 1.51 6.33 6.12
CA ARG A 26 2.59 5.44 6.55
C ARG A 26 2.04 4.22 7.27
N TYR A 27 1.17 4.43 8.26
CA TYR A 27 0.63 3.34 9.06
C TYR A 27 -0.20 2.38 8.20
N LEU A 28 -1.00 2.91 7.28
CA LEU A 28 -1.76 2.13 6.32
C LEU A 28 -0.84 1.26 5.44
N LEU A 29 0.18 1.88 4.84
CA LEU A 29 1.14 1.15 4.01
C LEU A 29 1.89 0.08 4.81
N SER A 30 2.38 0.42 6.01
CA SER A 30 3.06 -0.51 6.91
C SER A 30 2.18 -1.69 7.31
N TYR A 31 0.90 -1.46 7.63
CA TYR A 31 -0.04 -2.52 7.95
C TYR A 31 -0.21 -3.49 6.79
N PHE A 32 -0.44 -2.99 5.57
CA PHE A 32 -0.65 -3.87 4.42
C PHE A 32 0.63 -4.62 4.01
N VAL A 33 1.80 -3.97 4.09
CA VAL A 33 3.10 -4.65 3.88
C VAL A 33 3.24 -5.83 4.85
N HIS A 34 3.08 -5.56 6.15
CA HIS A 34 3.23 -6.57 7.19
C HIS A 34 2.23 -7.72 7.00
N LYS A 35 0.95 -7.37 6.79
CA LYS A 35 -0.12 -8.35 6.52
C LYS A 35 0.15 -9.23 5.30
N THR A 36 0.75 -8.67 4.26
CA THR A 36 1.10 -9.41 3.04
C THR A 36 2.27 -10.37 3.30
N ALA A 37 3.29 -9.91 4.02
CA ALA A 37 4.47 -10.72 4.37
C ALA A 37 4.13 -11.92 5.28
N GLN A 38 3.13 -11.78 6.15
CA GLN A 38 2.72 -12.83 7.10
C GLN A 38 1.89 -13.97 6.48
N LYS A 39 1.47 -13.85 5.22
CA LYS A 39 0.62 -14.86 4.57
C LYS A 39 1.35 -15.46 3.37
N GLU A 40 1.84 -16.69 3.51
CA GLU A 40 2.53 -17.42 2.44
C GLU A 40 1.72 -17.42 1.12
N ASP A 41 0.41 -17.66 1.21
CA ASP A 41 -0.51 -17.62 0.06
C ASP A 41 -0.56 -16.27 -0.67
N GLN A 42 -0.21 -15.17 0.01
CA GLN A 42 -0.22 -13.82 -0.57
C GLN A 42 1.13 -13.41 -1.15
N LEU A 43 2.23 -14.09 -0.81
CA LEU A 43 3.55 -13.82 -1.38
C LEU A 43 3.55 -14.04 -2.90
N GLY A 44 2.90 -15.11 -3.37
CA GLY A 44 2.72 -15.37 -4.80
C GLY A 44 1.84 -14.34 -5.53
N GLN A 45 0.89 -13.73 -4.81
CA GLN A 45 -0.02 -12.73 -5.37
C GLN A 45 0.62 -11.34 -5.54
N VAL A 46 1.80 -11.10 -4.96
CA VAL A 46 2.50 -9.81 -5.05
C VAL A 46 2.82 -9.46 -6.51
N VAL A 47 3.26 -10.44 -7.31
CA VAL A 47 3.61 -10.24 -8.72
C VAL A 47 2.37 -9.94 -9.55
N GLU A 48 1.30 -10.72 -9.38
CA GLU A 48 0.04 -10.52 -10.09
C GLU A 48 -0.55 -9.12 -9.82
N ARG A 49 -0.63 -8.72 -8.54
CA ARG A 49 -1.09 -7.39 -8.15
C ARG A 49 -0.20 -6.28 -8.71
N TYR A 50 1.12 -6.49 -8.78
CA TYR A 50 2.03 -5.54 -9.43
C TYR A 50 1.71 -5.40 -10.93
N GLU A 51 1.50 -6.51 -11.65
CA GLU A 51 1.14 -6.48 -13.06
C GLU A 51 -0.19 -5.74 -13.30
N MET A 52 -1.20 -5.99 -12.46
CA MET A 52 -2.46 -5.24 -12.51
C MET A 52 -2.23 -3.75 -12.24
N ALA A 53 -1.40 -3.42 -11.25
CA ALA A 53 -1.09 -2.04 -10.89
C ALA A 53 -0.46 -1.24 -12.04
N ILE A 54 0.47 -1.83 -12.80
CA ILE A 54 1.12 -1.14 -13.93
C ILE A 54 0.24 -1.08 -15.18
N ARG A 55 -0.74 -2.00 -15.31
CA ARG A 55 -1.77 -1.91 -16.37
C ARG A 55 -2.76 -0.78 -16.07
N LEU A 56 -3.18 -0.65 -14.81
CA LEU A 56 -4.12 0.39 -14.38
C LEU A 56 -3.46 1.78 -14.35
N PHE A 57 -2.19 1.85 -13.94
CA PHE A 57 -1.43 3.10 -13.82
C PHE A 57 -0.15 3.05 -14.68
N PRO A 58 -0.28 3.14 -16.01
CA PRO A 58 0.86 2.97 -16.92
C PRO A 58 1.89 4.10 -16.79
N GLU A 59 3.17 3.74 -16.72
CA GLU A 59 4.28 4.69 -16.59
C GLU A 59 4.71 5.30 -17.93
N LYS A 60 3.81 6.03 -18.59
CA LYS A 60 4.11 6.72 -19.86
C LYS A 60 5.03 7.94 -19.64
N ARG A 61 5.71 8.38 -20.70
CA ARG A 61 6.47 9.66 -20.68
C ARG A 61 5.52 10.82 -20.37
N GLY A 62 5.98 11.77 -19.56
CA GLY A 62 5.19 12.94 -19.16
C GLY A 62 4.29 12.74 -17.93
N VAL A 63 4.19 11.52 -17.39
CA VAL A 63 3.42 11.27 -16.16
C VAL A 63 4.09 11.95 -14.97
N ALA A 64 3.30 12.67 -14.18
CA ALA A 64 3.74 13.32 -12.95
C ALA A 64 4.35 12.29 -11.99
N ARG A 65 5.51 12.61 -11.40
CA ARG A 65 6.23 11.72 -10.48
C ARG A 65 6.39 12.38 -9.13
N ARG A 66 6.18 11.61 -8.07
CA ARG A 66 6.44 12.02 -6.70
C ARG A 66 7.25 10.93 -5.98
N ARG A 67 8.05 11.34 -5.00
CA ARG A 67 8.79 10.43 -4.14
C ARG A 67 7.91 10.08 -2.93
N LEU A 68 7.80 8.78 -2.64
CA LEU A 68 7.29 8.30 -1.38
C LEU A 68 8.48 8.24 -0.41
N SER A 69 8.52 9.17 0.55
CA SER A 69 9.55 9.20 1.58
C SER A 69 8.88 8.98 2.92
N LEU A 70 8.95 7.74 3.42
CA LEU A 70 8.36 7.35 4.69
C LEU A 70 9.39 6.58 5.51
N LYS A 71 9.57 7.00 6.76
CA LYS A 71 10.35 6.24 7.75
C LYS A 71 9.46 5.15 8.32
N VAL A 72 9.75 3.89 8.03
CA VAL A 72 9.00 2.73 8.54
C VAL A 72 9.76 2.04 9.68
N PRO A 73 9.08 1.30 10.58
CA PRO A 73 9.74 0.45 11.57
C PRO A 73 10.66 -0.60 10.94
N GLN A 74 11.63 -1.11 11.71
CA GLN A 74 12.57 -2.13 11.22
C GLN A 74 11.84 -3.39 10.75
N ALA A 75 10.85 -3.88 11.50
CA ALA A 75 10.06 -5.04 11.12
C ALA A 75 9.41 -4.90 9.73
N VAL A 76 8.89 -3.72 9.41
CA VAL A 76 8.29 -3.44 8.08
C VAL A 76 9.37 -3.38 6.98
N SER A 77 10.57 -2.91 7.32
CA SER A 77 11.71 -2.95 6.40
C SER A 77 12.14 -4.39 6.09
N ASP A 78 12.09 -5.27 7.09
CA ASP A 78 12.40 -6.70 6.94
C ASP A 78 11.31 -7.41 6.12
N ASP A 79 10.04 -7.10 6.37
CA ASP A 79 8.91 -7.57 5.56
C ASP A 79 9.03 -7.14 4.09
N LEU A 80 9.41 -5.88 3.83
CA LEU A 80 9.66 -5.40 2.46
C LEU A 80 10.77 -6.18 1.80
N ARG A 81 11.84 -6.53 2.53
CA ARG A 81 12.95 -7.32 2.00
C ARG A 81 12.48 -8.73 1.64
N LEU A 82 11.75 -9.40 2.53
CA LEU A 82 11.16 -10.71 2.29
C LEU A 82 10.27 -10.71 1.04
N LEU A 83 9.41 -9.69 0.90
CA LEU A 83 8.55 -9.52 -0.27
C LEU A 83 9.36 -9.30 -1.56
N CYS A 84 10.45 -8.51 -1.51
CA CYS A 84 11.32 -8.31 -2.67
C CYS A 84 12.04 -9.61 -3.07
N GLU A 85 12.55 -10.36 -2.11
CA GLU A 85 13.27 -11.62 -2.34
C GLU A 85 12.36 -12.69 -2.95
N SER A 86 11.15 -12.85 -2.38
CA SER A 86 10.17 -13.85 -2.84
C SER A 86 9.54 -13.52 -4.19
N SER A 87 9.33 -12.23 -4.51
CA SER A 87 8.69 -11.81 -5.76
C SER A 87 9.68 -11.44 -6.87
N HIS A 88 10.98 -11.37 -6.57
CA HIS A 88 12.02 -10.80 -7.44
C HIS A 88 11.76 -9.37 -7.91
N LEU A 89 10.89 -8.63 -7.21
CA LEU A 89 10.59 -7.23 -7.48
C LEU A 89 11.49 -6.32 -6.64
N ASN A 90 11.81 -5.14 -7.16
CA ASN A 90 12.39 -4.09 -6.33
C ASN A 90 11.33 -3.51 -5.37
N THR A 91 11.80 -2.79 -4.34
CA THR A 91 10.93 -2.18 -3.33
C THR A 91 9.84 -1.30 -3.94
N SER A 92 10.14 -0.49 -4.96
CA SER A 92 9.12 0.36 -5.58
C SER A 92 8.00 -0.45 -6.23
N ASN A 93 8.31 -1.61 -6.80
CA ASN A 93 7.32 -2.48 -7.45
C ASN A 93 6.49 -3.26 -6.43
N VAL A 94 7.10 -3.71 -5.33
CA VAL A 94 6.36 -4.24 -4.17
C VAL A 94 5.40 -3.19 -3.61
N ILE A 95 5.85 -1.95 -3.44
CA ILE A 95 4.97 -0.87 -2.97
C ILE A 95 3.79 -0.65 -3.93
N LYS A 96 3.99 -0.65 -5.24
CA LYS A 96 2.88 -0.53 -6.21
C LYS A 96 1.87 -1.67 -6.08
N SER A 97 2.36 -2.90 -5.88
CA SER A 97 1.51 -4.08 -5.61
C SER A 97 0.66 -3.89 -4.34
N VAL A 98 1.29 -3.41 -3.27
CA VAL A 98 0.60 -3.13 -2.00
C VAL A 98 -0.42 -2.00 -2.15
N VAL A 99 -0.09 -0.92 -2.86
CA VAL A 99 -1.02 0.18 -3.13
C VAL A 99 -2.23 -0.30 -3.94
N PHE A 100 -2.04 -1.21 -4.89
CA PHE A 100 -3.14 -1.83 -5.62
C PHE A 100 -4.04 -2.69 -4.70
N ASP A 101 -3.46 -3.44 -3.76
CA ASP A 101 -4.24 -4.19 -2.77
C ASP A 101 -5.05 -3.27 -1.84
N ILE A 102 -4.43 -2.17 -1.39
CA ILE A 102 -5.10 -1.11 -0.62
C ILE A 102 -6.30 -0.55 -1.39
N GLN A 103 -6.11 -0.18 -2.67
CA GLN A 103 -7.18 0.32 -3.52
C GLN A 103 -8.33 -0.68 -3.62
N SER A 104 -8.03 -1.94 -3.91
CA SER A 104 -9.03 -2.99 -4.06
C SER A 104 -9.87 -3.19 -2.79
N GLN A 105 -9.22 -3.21 -1.62
CA GLN A 105 -9.87 -3.56 -0.35
C GLN A 105 -10.51 -2.39 0.41
N ILE A 106 -10.09 -1.14 0.13
CA ILE A 106 -10.55 0.06 0.86
C ILE A 106 -11.39 0.97 -0.02
N ILE A 107 -11.08 1.10 -1.31
CA ILE A 107 -11.73 2.06 -2.21
C ILE A 107 -12.78 1.34 -3.07
N GLU A 108 -12.38 0.30 -3.80
CA GLU A 108 -13.25 -0.34 -4.81
C GLU A 108 -14.28 -1.28 -4.20
N SER A 109 -13.87 -2.15 -3.27
CA SER A 109 -14.75 -3.07 -2.55
C SER A 109 -14.46 -2.98 -1.05
N PRO A 110 -14.95 -1.92 -0.38
CA PRO A 110 -14.56 -1.63 1.00
C PRO A 110 -15.04 -2.74 1.95
N LYS A 111 -14.08 -3.51 2.48
CA LYS A 111 -14.38 -4.60 3.42
C LYS A 111 -14.70 -4.02 4.80
N GLN A 112 -15.97 -4.08 5.22
CA GLN A 112 -16.43 -3.47 6.47
C GLN A 112 -15.64 -3.88 7.73
N PRO A 113 -15.28 -5.17 7.94
CA PRO A 113 -14.47 -5.54 9.10
C PRO A 113 -13.07 -4.89 9.09
N LEU A 114 -12.44 -4.85 7.91
CA LEU A 114 -11.13 -4.20 7.72
C LEU A 114 -11.22 -2.69 7.97
N LEU A 115 -12.25 -2.01 7.44
CA LEU A 115 -12.42 -0.58 7.67
C LEU A 115 -12.63 -0.25 9.14
N ARG A 116 -13.37 -1.09 9.89
CA ARG A 116 -13.53 -0.90 11.34
C ARG A 116 -12.21 -1.01 12.07
N GLU A 117 -11.40 -2.02 11.74
CA GLU A 117 -10.05 -2.19 12.30
C GLU A 117 -9.16 -0.97 12.00
N LEU A 118 -9.10 -0.55 10.74
CA LEU A 118 -8.29 0.59 10.31
C LEU A 118 -8.75 1.92 10.93
N ARG A 119 -10.06 2.11 11.14
CA ARG A 119 -10.61 3.28 11.85
C ARG A 119 -10.19 3.31 13.31
N SER A 120 -10.18 2.15 13.98
CA SER A 120 -9.68 2.06 15.35
C SER A 120 -8.20 2.45 15.44
N PHE A 121 -7.39 2.06 14.44
CA PHE A 121 -5.99 2.52 14.38
C PHE A 121 -5.87 4.02 14.10
N ALA A 122 -6.66 4.56 13.16
CA ALA A 122 -6.67 5.98 12.84
C ALA A 122 -6.99 6.83 14.08
N ALA A 123 -7.95 6.41 14.90
CA ALA A 123 -8.37 7.14 16.10
C ALA A 123 -7.30 7.19 17.22
N VAL A 124 -6.29 6.31 17.19
CA VAL A 124 -5.24 6.22 18.23
C VAL A 124 -3.89 6.72 17.72
N LEU A 125 -3.64 6.64 16.40
CA LEU A 125 -2.37 7.02 15.77
C LEU A 125 -2.42 8.34 15.00
N GLY A 126 -3.61 8.83 14.68
CA GLY A 126 -3.88 10.09 13.97
C GLY A 126 -4.19 11.24 14.93
#